data_AF-H2E3Y2-F1
#
_entry.id   AF-H2E3Y2-F1
#
_cell.length_a   1.000
_cell.length_b   1.000
_cell.length_c   1.000
_cell.angle_alpha   90.00
_cell.angle_beta   90.00
_cell.angle_gamma   90.00
#
_symmetry.space_group_name_H-M   'P 1'
#
loop_
_entity.id
_entity.type
_entity.pdbx_description
1 polymer ?
#
loop_
_entity_poly.entity_id
_entity_poly.type
_entity_poly.pdbx_seq_one_letter_code
_entity_poly.pdbx_strand_id
1 'polypeptide(L)'
;MMLMNLFSVFDPVSYFGCSLNWVVLAFIFYFLPMSLYIMKSVYEVVWNDFLRSMMMMFNGIAGGMNLGIVWVSVGGFLYLFMGNLLGLFPFIFTGTAHFMVTMGFGCVFWLS
;
A
#
# COMPACT_ATOMS: atom_id res chain seq x y z
N MET A 1 5.59 22.91 -24.71
CA MET A 1 4.44 22.01 -24.66
C MET A 1 4.96 20.64 -24.27
N MET A 2 4.59 20.11 -23.11
CA MET A 2 4.85 18.70 -22.85
C MET A 2 3.95 17.92 -23.81
N LEU A 3 4.54 17.21 -24.77
CA LEU A 3 3.85 16.07 -25.38
C LEU A 3 3.51 15.16 -24.22
N MET A 4 2.22 15.09 -23.88
CA MET A 4 1.72 14.24 -22.81
C MET A 4 1.85 12.80 -23.31
N ASN A 5 3.06 12.25 -23.24
CA ASN A 5 3.34 10.87 -23.56
C ASN A 5 2.64 10.00 -22.52
N LEU A 6 2.06 8.88 -22.95
CA LEU A 6 1.46 7.89 -22.05
C LEU A 6 2.43 7.45 -20.94
N PHE A 7 3.74 7.51 -21.20
CA PHE A 7 4.79 7.15 -20.24
C PHE A 7 5.10 8.24 -19.20
N SER A 8 4.65 9.48 -19.40
CA SER A 8 4.93 10.60 -18.47
C SER A 8 4.36 10.38 -17.06
N VAL A 9 3.33 9.54 -16.92
CA VAL A 9 2.74 9.18 -15.61
C VAL A 9 3.68 8.27 -14.80
N PHE A 10 4.64 7.60 -15.44
CA PHE A 10 5.63 6.77 -14.78
C PHE A 10 6.94 7.52 -14.49
N ASP A 11 7.10 8.77 -14.91
CA ASP A 11 8.32 9.51 -14.61
C ASP A 11 8.26 10.04 -13.16
N PRO A 12 9.26 9.74 -12.31
CA PRO A 12 9.27 10.20 -10.92
C PRO A 12 9.57 11.70 -10.78
N VAL A 13 10.01 12.35 -11.85
CA VAL A 13 10.40 13.77 -11.86
C VAL A 13 9.17 14.62 -12.13
N SER A 14 8.87 15.51 -11.18
CA SER A 14 7.80 16.50 -11.32
C SER A 14 8.37 17.84 -11.80
N TYR A 15 7.49 18.84 -11.91
CA TYR A 15 7.85 20.20 -12.32
C TYR A 15 8.99 20.76 -11.44
N PHE A 16 9.91 21.53 -12.04
CA PHE A 16 11.11 22.09 -11.39
C PHE A 16 12.20 21.10 -10.94
N GLY A 17 12.17 19.85 -11.39
CA GLY A 17 13.26 18.88 -11.12
C GLY A 17 13.20 18.23 -9.73
N CYS A 18 12.16 18.53 -8.94
CA CYS A 18 11.87 17.80 -7.70
C CYS A 18 11.10 16.51 -8.02
N SER A 19 11.34 15.42 -7.28
CA SER A 19 10.68 14.13 -7.48
C SER A 19 9.47 13.94 -6.53
N LEU A 20 8.51 14.87 -6.56
CA LEU A 20 7.36 14.88 -5.65
C LEU A 20 6.41 13.69 -5.84
N ASN A 21 6.47 13.00 -6.98
CA ASN A 21 5.62 11.84 -7.26
C ASN A 21 5.80 10.70 -6.24
N TRP A 22 6.98 10.59 -5.62
CA TRP A 22 7.24 9.60 -4.57
C TRP A 22 6.44 9.83 -3.29
N VAL A 23 5.93 11.04 -3.04
CA VAL A 23 5.08 11.34 -1.88
C VAL A 23 3.80 10.50 -1.91
N VAL A 24 3.35 10.05 -3.09
CA VAL A 24 2.20 9.15 -3.25
C VAL A 24 2.38 7.84 -2.46
N LEU A 25 3.61 7.37 -2.24
CA LEU A 25 3.86 6.19 -1.41
C LEU A 25 3.42 6.38 0.05
N ALA A 26 3.43 7.62 0.57
CA ALA A 26 2.99 7.92 1.93
C ALA A 26 1.47 8.09 2.03
N PHE A 27 0.78 8.44 0.93
CA PHE A 27 -0.67 8.61 0.92
C PHE A 27 -1.44 7.33 1.27
N ILE A 28 -0.84 6.17 1.06
CA ILE A 28 -1.43 4.87 1.44
C ILE A 28 -1.78 4.82 2.93
N PHE A 29 -0.99 5.45 3.80
CA PHE A 29 -1.24 5.43 5.25
C PHE A 29 -2.45 6.27 5.66
N TYR A 30 -2.88 7.22 4.82
CA TYR A 30 -4.09 8.01 5.10
C TYR A 30 -5.38 7.18 4.97
N PHE A 31 -5.36 6.11 4.19
CA PHE A 31 -6.50 5.21 4.01
C PHE A 31 -6.65 4.17 5.13
N LEU A 32 -5.81 4.21 6.16
CA LEU A 32 -5.99 3.39 7.35
C LEU A 32 -6.87 4.17 8.35
N PRO A 33 -7.90 3.53 8.93
CA PRO A 33 -8.70 4.18 9.95
C PRO A 33 -7.85 4.45 11.19
N MET A 34 -7.90 5.69 11.66
CA MET A 34 -7.36 6.07 12.96
C MET A 34 -8.49 6.07 13.98
N SER A 35 -8.33 5.34 15.08
CA SER A 35 -9.28 5.39 16.21
C SER A 35 -9.05 6.68 17.01
N LEU A 36 -9.58 7.80 16.51
CA LEU A 36 -9.48 9.09 17.21
C LEU A 36 -10.53 9.24 18.31
N TYR A 37 -11.65 8.52 18.20
CA TYR A 37 -12.78 8.60 19.12
C TYR A 37 -13.07 7.24 19.77
N ILE A 38 -13.72 7.30 20.95
CA ILE A 38 -14.15 6.09 21.68
C ILE A 38 -15.29 5.37 20.94
N MET A 39 -16.14 6.13 20.24
CA MET A 39 -17.17 5.56 19.37
C MET A 39 -16.58 5.22 18.00
N LYS A 40 -16.75 3.96 17.59
CA LYS A 40 -16.31 3.49 16.27
C LYS A 40 -17.23 4.03 15.18
N SER A 41 -16.64 4.64 14.16
CA SER A 41 -17.35 4.98 12.93
C SER A 41 -17.72 3.74 12.11
N VAL A 42 -18.72 3.85 11.22
CA VAL A 42 -19.07 2.76 10.28
C VAL A 42 -17.85 2.33 9.46
N TYR A 43 -17.02 3.31 9.07
CA TYR A 43 -15.77 3.08 8.35
C TYR A 43 -14.78 2.22 9.17
N GLU A 44 -14.59 2.53 10.45
CA GLU A 44 -13.76 1.70 11.35
C GLU A 44 -14.31 0.29 11.55
N VAL A 45 -15.63 0.12 11.60
CA VAL A 45 -16.24 -1.21 11.75
C VAL A 45 -15.96 -2.07 10.52
N VAL A 46 -16.24 -1.54 9.31
CA VAL A 46 -15.99 -2.25 8.05
C VAL A 46 -14.51 -2.58 7.90
N TRP A 47 -13.62 -1.65 8.25
CA TRP A 47 -12.18 -1.90 8.16
C TRP A 47 -11.71 -2.95 9.17
N ASN A 48 -12.23 -2.94 10.39
CA ASN A 48 -11.89 -3.97 11.39
C ASN A 48 -12.37 -5.36 10.95
N ASP A 49 -13.55 -5.47 10.35
CA ASP A 49 -14.06 -6.74 9.84
C ASP A 49 -13.21 -7.23 8.66
N PHE A 50 -12.82 -6.33 7.76
CA PHE A 50 -11.90 -6.64 6.66
C PHE A 50 -10.55 -7.16 7.19
N LEU A 51 -9.92 -6.43 8.12
CA LEU A 51 -8.66 -6.84 8.73
C LEU A 51 -8.76 -8.18 9.46
N ARG A 52 -9.86 -8.41 10.18
CA ARG A 52 -10.09 -9.67 10.89
C ARG A 52 -10.23 -10.84 9.91
N SER A 53 -10.93 -10.65 8.79
CA SER A 53 -11.07 -11.67 7.75
C SER A 53 -9.70 -12.06 7.16
N MET A 54 -8.86 -11.06 6.87
CA MET A 54 -7.50 -11.26 6.36
C MET A 54 -6.63 -11.99 7.37
N MET A 55 -6.60 -11.53 8.62
CA MET A 55 -5.83 -12.19 9.68
C MET A 55 -6.28 -13.63 9.89
N MET A 56 -7.57 -13.95 9.80
CA MET A 56 -8.03 -15.35 9.92
C MET A 56 -7.52 -16.22 8.76
N MET A 57 -7.55 -15.72 7.53
CA MET A 57 -7.02 -16.44 6.37
C MET A 57 -5.52 -16.72 6.51
N PHE A 58 -4.72 -15.69 6.85
CA PHE A 58 -3.27 -15.85 7.02
C PHE A 58 -2.90 -16.69 8.24
N ASN A 59 -3.63 -16.59 9.36
CA ASN A 59 -3.43 -17.48 10.51
C ASN A 59 -3.72 -18.95 10.14
N GLY A 60 -4.72 -19.19 9.29
CA GLY A 60 -5.01 -20.53 8.77
C GLY A 60 -3.83 -21.13 7.99
N ILE A 61 -3.05 -20.29 7.30
CA ILE A 61 -1.86 -20.69 6.52
C ILE A 61 -0.62 -20.84 7.41
N ALA A 62 -0.38 -19.89 8.31
CA ALA A 62 0.86 -19.81 9.10
C ALA A 62 0.89 -20.75 10.33
N GLY A 63 -0.28 -21.21 10.78
CA GLY A 63 -0.42 -21.96 12.03
C GLY A 63 -0.39 -21.06 13.27
N GLY A 64 -0.95 -21.54 14.38
CA GLY A 64 -1.26 -20.71 15.57
C GLY A 64 -0.07 -20.09 16.32
N MET A 65 1.18 -20.45 16.00
CA MET A 65 2.37 -19.94 16.69
C MET A 65 3.04 -18.74 16.01
N ASN A 66 2.68 -18.40 14.78
CA ASN A 66 3.42 -17.43 13.97
C ASN A 66 2.69 -16.09 13.78
N LEU A 67 2.26 -15.46 14.88
CA LEU A 67 1.56 -14.18 14.86
C LEU A 67 2.35 -13.09 14.12
N GLY A 68 3.67 -12.97 14.37
CA GLY A 68 4.50 -11.93 13.73
C GLY A 68 4.51 -12.01 12.20
N ILE A 69 4.60 -13.23 11.64
CA ILE A 69 4.59 -13.45 10.19
C ILE A 69 3.23 -13.08 9.60
N VAL A 70 2.14 -13.37 10.31
CA VAL A 70 0.78 -12.99 9.89
C VAL A 70 0.62 -11.48 9.85
N TRP A 71 1.12 -10.74 10.85
CA TRP A 71 1.08 -9.28 10.85
C TRP A 71 1.88 -8.66 9.71
N VAL A 72 3.10 -9.14 9.46
CA VAL A 72 3.95 -8.64 8.37
C VAL A 72 3.32 -8.95 7.01
N SER A 73 2.76 -10.15 6.83
CA SER A 73 2.10 -10.56 5.58
C SER A 73 0.85 -9.74 5.31
N VAL A 74 -0.01 -9.55 6.32
CA VAL A 74 -1.22 -8.72 6.21
C VAL A 74 -0.85 -7.26 5.91
N GLY A 75 0.14 -6.71 6.61
CA GLY A 75 0.61 -5.34 6.37
C GLY A 75 1.18 -5.13 4.97
N GLY A 76 2.05 -6.04 4.52
CA GLY A 76 2.62 -6.00 3.17
C GLY A 76 1.56 -6.15 2.08
N PHE A 77 0.61 -7.06 2.28
CA PHE A 77 -0.53 -7.22 1.38
C PHE A 77 -1.38 -5.95 1.29
N LEU A 78 -1.76 -5.36 2.42
CA LEU A 78 -2.57 -4.14 2.45
C LEU A 78 -1.87 -2.96 1.77
N TYR A 79 -0.55 -2.82 1.98
CA TYR A 79 0.24 -1.77 1.35
C TYR A 79 0.25 -1.91 -0.18
N LEU A 80 0.52 -3.12 -0.70
CA LEU A 80 0.52 -3.37 -2.15
C LEU A 80 -0.88 -3.23 -2.75
N PHE A 81 -1.91 -3.73 -2.06
CA PHE A 81 -3.29 -3.62 -2.49
C PHE A 81 -3.74 -2.15 -2.60
N MET A 82 -3.52 -1.35 -1.55
CA MET A 82 -3.89 0.05 -1.55
C MET A 82 -3.07 0.87 -2.54
N GLY A 83 -1.77 0.61 -2.67
CA GLY A 83 -0.92 1.26 -3.66
C GLY A 83 -1.40 1.03 -5.10
N ASN A 84 -1.83 -0.19 -5.41
CA ASN A 84 -2.36 -0.51 -6.74
C ASN A 84 -3.78 0.06 -6.96
N LEU A 85 -4.64 0.06 -5.93
CA LEU A 85 -5.95 0.70 -6.02
C LEU A 85 -5.85 2.20 -6.30
N LEU A 86 -4.92 2.90 -5.62
CA LEU A 86 -4.67 4.31 -5.89
C LEU A 86 -4.17 4.53 -7.32
N GLY A 87 -3.41 3.59 -7.84
CA GLY A 87 -2.94 3.59 -9.23
C GLY A 87 -4.00 3.54 -10.31
N LEU A 88 -5.22 3.09 -9.98
CA LEU A 88 -6.33 3.03 -10.95
C LEU A 88 -6.95 4.40 -11.21
N PHE A 89 -6.75 5.38 -10.32
CA PHE A 89 -7.23 6.72 -10.55
C PHE A 89 -6.39 7.42 -11.62
N PRO A 90 -7.02 8.18 -12.53
CA PRO A 90 -6.31 8.85 -13.60
C PRO A 90 -5.30 9.85 -13.04
N PHE A 91 -4.11 9.89 -13.66
CA PHE A 91 -3.00 10.79 -13.32
C PHE A 91 -2.36 10.58 -11.93
N ILE A 92 -2.58 9.44 -11.26
CA ILE A 92 -1.84 9.07 -10.05
C ILE A 92 -0.58 8.29 -10.43
N PHE A 93 0.56 8.74 -9.91
CA PHE A 93 1.84 8.03 -10.03
C PHE A 93 1.80 6.70 -9.27
N THR A 94 2.09 5.60 -9.97
CA THR A 94 2.13 4.25 -9.38
C THR A 94 3.55 3.86 -9.02
N GLY A 95 3.95 4.11 -7.77
CA GLY A 95 5.29 3.73 -7.29
C GLY A 95 5.56 2.22 -7.37
N THR A 96 4.53 1.37 -7.27
CA THR A 96 4.62 -0.09 -7.43
C THR A 96 4.96 -0.53 -8.86
N ALA A 97 4.79 0.32 -9.87
CA ALA A 97 5.22 0.02 -11.25
C ALA A 97 6.75 0.11 -11.41
N HIS A 98 7.44 0.82 -10.51
CA HIS A 98 8.89 0.88 -10.52
C HIS A 98 9.52 -0.35 -9.88
N PHE A 99 10.47 -0.94 -10.60
CA PHE A 99 11.22 -2.12 -10.18
C PHE A 99 11.95 -1.94 -8.85
N MET A 100 12.39 -0.72 -8.53
CA MET A 100 13.05 -0.42 -7.25
C MET A 100 12.15 -0.71 -6.05
N VAL A 101 10.85 -0.44 -6.16
CA VAL A 101 9.89 -0.70 -5.08
C VAL A 101 9.61 -2.19 -4.96
N THR A 102 9.28 -2.86 -6.08
CA THR A 102 8.93 -4.29 -6.06
C THR A 102 10.11 -5.17 -5.69
N MET A 103 11.32 -4.89 -6.18
CA MET A 103 12.52 -5.59 -5.73
C MET A 103 12.86 -5.29 -4.28
N GLY A 104 12.71 -4.04 -3.83
CA GLY A 104 12.97 -3.68 -2.44
C GLY A 104 12.12 -4.52 -1.48
N PHE A 105 10.82 -4.58 -1.73
CA PHE A 105 9.91 -5.45 -0.97
C PHE A 105 10.26 -6.93 -1.13
N GLY A 106 10.51 -7.40 -2.35
CA GLY A 106 10.83 -8.81 -2.62
C GLY A 106 12.10 -9.28 -1.91
N CYS A 107 13.18 -8.50 -1.95
CA CYS A 107 14.42 -8.84 -1.27
C CYS A 107 14.27 -8.86 0.25
N VAL A 108 13.55 -7.88 0.82
CA VAL A 108 13.33 -7.83 2.28
C VAL A 108 12.52 -9.05 2.75
N PHE A 109 11.44 -9.40 2.04
CA PHE A 109 10.62 -10.56 2.41
C PHE A 109 11.28 -11.91 2.12
N TRP A 110 12.20 -11.99 1.16
CA TRP A 110 12.87 -13.25 0.84
C TRP A 110 14.05 -13.57 1.77
N LEU A 111 14.74 -12.53 2.26
CA LEU A 111 15.86 -12.70 3.19
C LEU A 111 15.43 -12.88 4.64
N SER A 112 14.20 -12.51 4.99
CA SER A 112 13.60 -12.69 6.32
C SER A 112 13.08 -14.10 6.53
#